data_AF-A0A963GWI4-F1
#
_entry.id   AF-A0A963GWI4-F1
#
_cell.length_a   1.000
_cell.length_b   1.000
_cell.length_c   1.000
_cell.angle_alpha   90.00
_cell.angle_beta   90.00
_cell.angle_gamma   90.00
#
_symmetry.space_group_name_H-M   'P 1'
#
loop_
_entity.id
_entity.type
_entity.pdbx_description
1 polymer ?
#
loop_
_entity_poly.entity_id
_entity_poly.type
_entity_poly.pdbx_seq_one_letter_code
_entity_poly.pdbx_strand_id
1 'polypeptide(L)'
;MKTKSATTLSRNPVARAVVSAGLMAAALGSPLPAAAACSPCAARSRSGRVANPCAAKNPCATKNPCTARAPCAARALTRPANYQPYMGDEAELIKAGEALFKDTRLSTNGMSCNSCHQNYGAFQASFAEPYPHAVRMATNAGISQVHLDEFVQFCVVNPLAAKPLPWDSRELAALTAY
;
A
#
# COMPACT_ATOMS: atom_id res chain seq x y z
N MET A 1 56.55 -29.00 14.31
CA MET A 1 56.92 -29.70 13.05
C MET A 1 55.77 -29.51 12.07
N LYS A 2 55.93 -28.78 10.94
CA LYS A 2 56.21 -29.32 9.57
C LYS A 2 55.16 -30.39 9.20
N THR A 3 54.28 -30.27 8.21
CA THR A 3 54.29 -29.56 6.91
C THR A 3 52.88 -29.37 6.36
N LYS A 4 52.70 -28.32 5.55
CA LYS A 4 51.53 -28.03 4.71
C LYS A 4 51.55 -28.95 3.46
N SER A 5 50.40 -29.46 3.03
CA SER A 5 50.20 -29.93 1.66
C SER A 5 49.22 -29.01 0.93
N ALA A 6 49.67 -28.55 -0.24
CA ALA A 6 48.98 -27.69 -1.17
C ALA A 6 48.35 -28.52 -2.30
N THR A 7 47.14 -28.14 -2.74
CA THR A 7 46.64 -28.54 -4.07
C THR A 7 45.79 -27.41 -4.68
N THR A 8 46.44 -26.68 -5.56
CA THR A 8 45.99 -26.19 -6.88
C THR A 8 44.80 -25.22 -7.01
N LEU A 9 45.22 -23.99 -7.25
CA LEU A 9 44.61 -22.84 -7.93
C LEU A 9 43.93 -23.21 -9.28
N SER A 10 42.66 -22.89 -9.45
CA SER A 10 42.04 -22.74 -10.80
C SER A 10 41.71 -21.26 -11.01
N ARG A 11 42.55 -20.59 -11.79
CA ARG A 11 42.48 -19.16 -12.14
C ARG A 11 41.90 -19.09 -13.56
N ASN A 12 40.69 -18.55 -13.67
CA ASN A 12 40.01 -18.36 -14.95
C ASN A 12 40.64 -17.16 -15.71
N PRO A 13 41.12 -17.32 -16.96
CA PRO A 13 41.81 -16.23 -17.66
C PRO A 13 40.98 -15.73 -18.83
N VAL A 14 40.25 -14.62 -18.69
CA VAL A 14 40.07 -13.70 -19.83
C VAL A 14 39.95 -12.28 -19.32
N ALA A 15 41.10 -11.61 -19.23
CA ALA A 15 41.14 -10.17 -19.37
C ALA A 15 40.93 -9.85 -20.85
N ARG A 16 39.96 -9.00 -21.17
CA ARG A 16 39.94 -8.24 -22.43
C ARG A 16 39.79 -6.77 -22.08
N ALA A 17 40.91 -6.07 -22.27
CA ALA A 17 41.03 -4.63 -22.30
C ALA A 17 40.58 -4.07 -23.67
N VAL A 18 40.80 -2.76 -23.83
CA VAL A 18 40.77 -1.87 -25.03
C VAL A 18 39.38 -1.39 -25.48
N VAL A 19 38.99 -0.11 -25.44
CA VAL A 19 39.56 1.24 -25.81
C VAL A 19 38.82 1.79 -27.04
N SER A 20 38.64 3.12 -27.08
CA SER A 20 38.21 4.01 -28.19
C SER A 20 36.71 4.36 -28.22
N ALA A 21 36.26 5.61 -28.07
CA ALA A 21 36.54 6.87 -28.79
C ALA A 21 35.83 6.99 -30.15
N GLY A 22 35.01 8.04 -30.30
CA GLY A 22 34.28 8.47 -31.51
C GLY A 22 33.12 9.39 -31.07
N LEU A 23 33.21 10.72 -30.96
CA LEU A 23 33.60 11.80 -31.88
C LEU A 23 32.63 11.98 -33.07
N MET A 24 31.74 12.96 -32.88
CA MET A 24 31.15 13.94 -33.82
C MET A 24 30.48 13.46 -35.12
N ALA A 25 29.19 13.79 -35.24
CA ALA A 25 28.56 14.13 -36.52
C ALA A 25 27.75 15.42 -36.35
N ALA A 26 28.18 16.47 -37.05
CA ALA A 26 27.52 17.75 -37.17
C ALA A 26 26.97 17.93 -38.59
N ALA A 27 25.96 18.81 -38.70
CA ALA A 27 25.43 19.48 -39.91
C ALA A 27 24.39 18.64 -40.72
N LEU A 28 23.28 19.15 -41.26
CA LEU A 28 22.93 20.46 -41.85
C LEU A 28 21.38 20.68 -41.91
N GLY A 29 20.92 21.94 -41.72
CA GLY A 29 19.72 22.58 -42.34
C GLY A 29 18.31 22.07 -41.97
N SER A 30 17.25 22.85 -41.72
CA SER A 30 16.85 24.24 -42.04
C SER A 30 15.54 24.56 -41.23
N PRO A 31 14.78 25.63 -41.54
CA PRO A 31 14.81 26.99 -40.99
C PRO A 31 13.76 27.28 -39.88
N LEU A 32 14.07 28.29 -39.06
CA LEU A 32 13.22 28.91 -38.04
C LEU A 32 12.06 29.74 -38.66
N PRO A 33 10.90 29.85 -38.00
CA PRO A 33 10.12 31.07 -38.00
C PRO A 33 10.40 31.91 -36.74
N ALA A 34 10.53 33.21 -36.96
CA ALA A 34 10.71 34.24 -35.97
C ALA A 34 9.54 34.32 -34.96
N ALA A 35 9.87 34.51 -33.69
CA ALA A 35 8.95 35.06 -32.71
C ALA A 35 9.69 36.03 -31.78
N ALA A 36 9.00 37.12 -31.48
CA ALA A 36 9.50 38.36 -30.93
C ALA A 36 10.21 38.21 -29.57
N ALA A 37 11.24 39.05 -29.40
CA ALA A 37 11.81 39.37 -28.12
C ALA A 37 10.76 40.05 -27.23
N CYS A 38 10.39 39.39 -26.13
CA CYS A 38 9.88 40.02 -24.92
C CYS A 38 10.27 39.11 -23.75
N SER A 39 11.28 39.55 -23.00
CA SER A 39 11.71 38.96 -21.74
C SER A 39 10.55 38.82 -20.76
N PRO A 40 10.28 37.63 -20.18
CA PRO A 40 9.42 37.52 -19.02
C PRO A 40 10.27 37.21 -17.78
N CYS A 41 11.23 38.08 -17.47
CA CYS A 41 11.66 38.29 -16.09
C CYS A 41 10.83 39.45 -15.53
N ALA A 42 9.53 39.24 -15.42
CA ALA A 42 8.65 40.03 -14.58
C ALA A 42 7.96 39.05 -13.64
N ALA A 43 8.35 39.10 -12.36
CA ALA A 43 7.71 38.37 -11.29
C ALA A 43 6.25 38.79 -11.18
N ARG A 44 5.35 38.13 -11.94
CA ARG A 44 3.93 38.27 -11.71
C ARG A 44 3.56 37.34 -10.58
N SER A 45 3.45 37.94 -9.40
CA SER A 45 2.85 37.35 -8.21
C SER A 45 1.52 36.70 -8.57
N ARG A 46 1.54 35.38 -8.81
CA ARG A 46 0.34 34.56 -8.73
C ARG A 46 0.39 33.91 -7.37
N SER A 47 -0.48 34.39 -6.49
CA SER A 47 -0.97 33.65 -5.34
C SER A 47 -1.63 32.36 -5.83
N GLY A 48 -0.79 31.39 -6.21
CA GLY A 48 -1.17 30.00 -6.37
C GLY A 48 -0.63 29.33 -5.13
N ARG A 49 -1.52 29.00 -4.20
CA ARG A 49 -1.21 28.09 -3.10
C ARG A 49 -0.54 26.86 -3.72
N VAL A 50 0.78 26.74 -3.54
CA VAL A 50 1.49 25.48 -3.74
C VAL A 50 0.85 24.54 -2.74
N ALA A 51 -0.10 23.72 -3.21
CA ALA A 51 -0.66 22.68 -2.38
C ALA A 51 0.51 21.78 -1.97
N ASN A 52 0.66 21.57 -0.67
CA ASN A 52 1.66 20.66 -0.14
C ASN A 52 1.47 19.30 -0.83
N PRO A 53 2.50 18.73 -1.49
CA PRO A 53 2.39 17.42 -2.15
C PRO A 53 1.99 16.29 -1.19
N CYS A 54 2.10 16.51 0.13
CA CYS A 54 1.63 15.59 1.18
C CYS A 54 0.16 15.81 1.60
N ALA A 55 -0.53 16.83 1.09
CA ALA A 55 -1.97 17.05 1.32
C ALA A 55 -2.82 16.30 0.28
N ALA A 56 -2.46 15.05 -0.01
CA ALA A 56 -3.26 14.18 -0.86
C ALA A 56 -4.64 14.01 -0.23
N LYS A 57 -5.71 14.32 -0.98
CA LYS A 57 -7.07 14.13 -0.51
C LYS A 57 -7.31 12.64 -0.31
N ASN A 58 -7.87 12.26 0.84
CA ASN A 58 -8.25 10.88 1.13
C ASN A 58 -9.17 10.35 -0.01
N PRO A 59 -8.74 9.32 -0.76
CA PRO A 59 -9.51 8.83 -1.91
C PRO A 59 -10.89 8.29 -1.48
N CYS A 60 -10.99 7.74 -0.27
CA CYS A 60 -12.25 7.24 0.30
C CYS A 60 -13.20 8.35 0.77
N ALA A 61 -12.75 9.60 0.92
CA ALA A 61 -13.61 10.71 1.35
C ALA A 61 -14.53 11.23 0.22
N THR A 62 -14.16 11.02 -1.04
CA THR A 62 -14.93 11.53 -2.21
C THR A 62 -15.80 10.45 -2.85
N LYS A 63 -15.35 9.20 -2.83
CA LYS A 63 -16.14 8.01 -3.17
C LYS A 63 -15.82 6.97 -2.11
N ASN A 64 -16.81 6.58 -1.30
CA ASN A 64 -16.62 5.56 -0.27
C ASN A 64 -16.67 4.17 -0.92
N PRO A 65 -15.53 3.49 -1.15
CA PRO A 65 -15.52 2.15 -1.77
C PRO A 65 -16.18 1.10 -0.88
N CYS A 66 -16.38 1.42 0.40
CA CYS A 66 -16.91 0.54 1.40
C CYS A 66 -18.46 0.46 1.38
N THR A 67 -19.14 1.14 0.46
CA THR A 67 -20.59 0.97 0.21
C THR A 67 -20.89 -0.04 -0.89
N ALA A 68 -19.87 -0.50 -1.63
CA ALA A 68 -20.03 -1.54 -2.62
C ALA A 68 -20.41 -2.85 -1.91
N ARG A 69 -21.62 -3.37 -2.19
CA ARG A 69 -22.01 -4.71 -1.75
C ARG A 69 -21.18 -5.72 -2.53
N ALA A 70 -20.42 -6.56 -1.83
CA ALA A 70 -19.89 -7.80 -2.40
C ALA A 70 -20.84 -8.95 -2.04
N PRO A 71 -21.92 -9.19 -2.80
CA PRO A 71 -22.91 -10.21 -2.49
C PRO A 71 -22.31 -11.63 -2.41
N CYS A 72 -21.22 -11.89 -3.14
CA CYS A 72 -20.51 -13.17 -3.10
C CYS A 72 -19.56 -13.35 -1.92
N ALA A 73 -19.27 -12.29 -1.13
CA ALA A 73 -18.31 -12.33 -0.04
C ALA A 73 -18.98 -12.51 1.35
N ALA A 74 -20.28 -12.26 1.49
CA ALA A 74 -20.94 -12.24 2.81
C ALA A 74 -20.64 -13.50 3.66
N ARG A 75 -20.70 -14.70 3.07
CA ARG A 75 -20.35 -15.96 3.76
C ARG A 75 -18.87 -16.13 4.07
N ALA A 76 -17.98 -15.58 3.24
CA ALA A 76 -16.53 -15.64 3.45
C ALA A 76 -16.05 -14.62 4.50
N LEU A 77 -16.87 -13.60 4.77
CA LEU A 77 -16.60 -12.52 5.73
C LEU A 77 -17.20 -12.80 7.12
N THR A 78 -17.98 -13.87 7.30
CA THR A 78 -18.52 -14.29 8.60
C THR A 78 -17.62 -15.35 9.22
N ARG A 79 -17.37 -15.26 10.53
CA ARG A 79 -16.58 -16.26 11.27
C ARG A 79 -17.16 -17.67 11.09
N PRO A 80 -16.33 -18.70 10.87
CA PRO A 80 -16.79 -20.09 10.88
C PRO A 80 -17.24 -20.50 12.30
N ALA A 81 -18.10 -21.52 12.41
CA ALA A 81 -18.65 -21.97 13.69
C ALA A 81 -17.58 -22.38 14.73
N ASN A 82 -16.42 -22.84 14.27
CA ASN A 82 -15.33 -23.33 15.12
C ASN A 82 -14.16 -22.34 15.15
N TYR A 83 -14.46 -21.04 15.05
CA TYR A 83 -13.46 -20.00 14.93
C TYR A 83 -12.49 -20.00 16.13
N GLN A 84 -11.20 -20.09 15.83
CA GLN A 84 -10.10 -19.90 16.76
C GLN A 84 -9.12 -18.93 16.09
N PRO A 85 -8.89 -17.73 16.67
CA PRO A 85 -7.93 -16.79 16.10
C PRO A 85 -6.51 -17.36 16.24
N TYR A 86 -5.60 -16.89 15.40
CA TYR A 86 -4.17 -17.08 15.64
C TYR A 86 -3.79 -16.49 17.00
N MET A 87 -3.17 -17.30 17.86
CA MET A 87 -2.65 -16.89 19.16
C MET A 87 -1.16 -16.59 19.05
N GLY A 88 -0.75 -15.40 19.49
CA GLY A 88 0.65 -14.97 19.51
C GLY A 88 0.87 -13.87 20.55
N ASP A 89 2.11 -13.41 20.67
CA ASP A 89 2.42 -12.26 21.52
C ASP A 89 1.70 -11.01 21.01
N GLU A 90 0.97 -10.32 21.90
CA GLU A 90 0.12 -9.19 21.55
C GLU A 90 0.94 -8.02 20.98
N ALA A 91 2.09 -7.71 21.59
CA ALA A 91 2.95 -6.61 21.13
C ALA A 91 3.54 -6.90 19.75
N GLU A 92 3.91 -8.16 19.47
CA GLU A 92 4.35 -8.59 18.15
C GLU A 92 3.24 -8.54 17.10
N LEU A 93 2.00 -8.88 17.49
CA LEU A 93 0.83 -8.81 16.62
C LEU A 93 0.49 -7.35 16.28
N ILE A 94 0.45 -6.45 17.26
CA ILE A 94 0.22 -5.01 17.05
C ILE A 94 1.27 -4.44 16.09
N LYS A 95 2.55 -4.73 16.33
CA LYS A 95 3.65 -4.27 15.46
C LYS A 95 3.51 -4.80 14.02
N ALA A 96 3.12 -6.05 13.87
CA ALA A 96 2.87 -6.63 12.54
C ALA A 96 1.63 -6.03 11.88
N GLY A 97 0.58 -5.76 12.65
CA GLY A 97 -0.65 -5.13 12.18
C GLY A 97 -0.39 -3.74 11.64
N GLU A 98 0.40 -2.93 12.34
CA GLU A 98 0.81 -1.61 11.87
C GLU A 98 1.55 -1.68 10.52
N ALA A 99 2.46 -2.66 10.38
CA ALA A 99 3.20 -2.85 9.13
C ALA A 99 2.27 -3.26 7.98
N LEU A 100 1.37 -4.22 8.22
CA LEU A 100 0.38 -4.69 7.25
C LEU A 100 -0.60 -3.58 6.85
N PHE A 101 -1.02 -2.74 7.79
CA PHE A 101 -1.93 -1.62 7.57
C PHE A 101 -1.39 -0.62 6.54
N LYS A 102 -0.07 -0.51 6.44
CA LYS A 102 0.62 0.37 5.49
C LYS A 102 1.06 -0.36 4.21
N ASP A 103 1.00 -1.69 4.19
CA ASP A 103 1.51 -2.52 3.10
C ASP A 103 0.55 -2.56 1.91
N THR A 104 1.00 -2.03 0.77
CA THR A 104 0.21 -2.03 -0.47
C THR A 104 0.11 -3.40 -1.12
N ARG A 105 1.00 -4.34 -0.75
CA ARG A 105 1.03 -5.71 -1.28
C ARG A 105 -0.16 -6.56 -0.81
N LEU A 106 -0.88 -6.10 0.22
CA LEU A 106 -2.12 -6.73 0.67
C LEU A 106 -3.25 -6.55 -0.36
N SER A 107 -3.19 -5.52 -1.21
CA SER A 107 -4.20 -5.21 -2.21
C SER A 107 -3.84 -5.72 -3.60
N THR A 108 -4.84 -5.79 -4.48
CA THR A 108 -4.61 -5.99 -5.93
C THR A 108 -4.64 -4.69 -6.73
N ASN A 109 -4.94 -3.56 -6.07
CA ASN A 109 -5.17 -2.26 -6.69
C ASN A 109 -4.17 -1.17 -6.25
N GLY A 110 -3.11 -1.56 -5.53
CA GLY A 110 -2.02 -0.67 -5.10
C GLY A 110 -2.34 0.18 -3.87
N MET A 111 -3.49 -0.01 -3.22
CA MET A 111 -3.86 0.67 -1.98
C MET A 111 -3.40 -0.12 -0.75
N SER A 112 -3.34 0.56 0.40
CA SER A 112 -3.28 -0.07 1.72
C SER A 112 -4.38 0.51 2.60
N CYS A 113 -4.60 -0.05 3.78
CA CYS A 113 -5.56 0.51 4.75
C CYS A 113 -5.22 1.98 5.03
N ASN A 114 -3.92 2.29 5.16
CA ASN A 114 -3.40 3.63 5.38
C ASN A 114 -3.72 4.62 4.24
N SER A 115 -4.01 4.15 3.02
CA SER A 115 -4.44 5.04 1.93
C SER A 115 -5.72 5.81 2.27
N CYS A 116 -6.58 5.23 3.13
CA CYS A 116 -7.82 5.87 3.57
C CYS A 116 -7.87 6.16 5.08
N HIS A 117 -7.07 5.47 5.89
CA HIS A 117 -7.10 5.59 7.34
C HIS A 117 -5.82 6.21 7.93
N GLN A 118 -5.12 7.03 7.15
CA GLN A 118 -3.99 7.79 7.63
C GLN A 118 -4.39 8.64 8.85
N ASN A 119 -3.60 8.56 9.92
CA ASN A 119 -3.85 9.26 11.19
C ASN A 119 -5.28 9.02 11.75
N TYR A 120 -5.78 7.79 11.63
CA TYR A 120 -7.15 7.41 12.02
C TYR A 120 -8.26 8.14 11.24
N GLY A 121 -7.94 8.70 10.07
CA GLY A 121 -8.90 9.35 9.20
C GLY A 121 -10.03 8.40 8.77
N ALA A 122 -11.21 8.97 8.55
CA ALA A 122 -12.40 8.26 8.06
C ALA A 122 -12.92 7.10 8.95
N PHE A 123 -12.33 6.83 10.12
CA PHE A 123 -12.98 6.00 11.14
C PHE A 123 -14.14 6.77 11.77
N GLN A 124 -15.25 6.08 12.01
CA GLN A 124 -16.35 6.61 12.81
C GLN A 124 -16.04 6.42 14.29
N ALA A 125 -16.62 7.26 15.14
CA ALA A 125 -16.42 7.17 16.59
C ALA A 125 -16.76 5.78 17.17
N SER A 126 -17.75 5.08 16.58
CA SER A 126 -18.15 3.74 17.04
C SER A 126 -17.03 2.70 16.93
N PHE A 127 -15.99 2.91 16.11
CA PHE A 127 -14.88 1.95 16.01
C PHE A 127 -14.10 1.79 17.32
N ALA A 128 -14.21 2.74 18.24
CA ALA A 128 -13.63 2.65 19.58
C ALA A 128 -14.50 1.86 20.57
N GLU A 129 -15.73 1.49 20.20
CA GLU A 129 -16.60 0.67 21.04
C GLU A 129 -16.15 -0.79 21.04
N PRO A 130 -16.32 -1.51 22.16
CA PRO A 130 -16.04 -2.95 22.22
C PRO A 130 -16.81 -3.71 21.13
N TYR A 131 -16.13 -4.63 20.46
CA TYR A 131 -16.77 -5.51 19.48
C TYR A 131 -17.31 -6.79 20.16
N PRO A 132 -18.42 -7.37 19.67
CA PRO A 132 -19.17 -6.96 18.48
C PRO A 132 -20.09 -5.76 18.73
N HIS A 133 -20.18 -4.85 17.75
CA HIS A 133 -21.12 -3.74 17.77
C HIS A 133 -21.64 -3.43 16.35
N ALA A 134 -22.63 -2.53 16.26
CA ALA A 134 -23.22 -2.12 14.99
C ALA A 134 -22.33 -1.11 14.26
N VAL A 135 -21.73 -1.50 13.13
CA VAL A 135 -21.02 -0.57 12.26
C VAL A 135 -21.96 -0.13 11.14
N ARG A 136 -22.14 1.18 10.93
CA ARG A 136 -23.09 1.75 9.95
C ARG A 136 -22.98 1.12 8.54
N MET A 137 -21.75 0.80 8.12
CA MET A 137 -21.50 0.13 6.84
C MET A 137 -22.08 -1.28 6.78
N ALA A 138 -21.98 -2.05 7.87
CA ALA A 138 -22.54 -3.39 8.00
C ALA A 138 -24.08 -3.33 8.12
N THR A 139 -24.61 -2.35 8.86
CA THR A 139 -26.06 -2.16 9.01
C THR A 139 -26.75 -1.90 7.67
N ASN A 140 -26.13 -1.11 6.78
CA ASN A 140 -26.64 -0.90 5.41
C ASN A 140 -26.67 -2.18 4.56
N ALA A 141 -25.88 -3.19 4.94
CA ALA A 141 -25.88 -4.52 4.32
C ALA A 141 -26.86 -5.50 4.98
N GLY A 142 -27.60 -5.08 6.01
CA GLY A 142 -28.52 -5.94 6.78
C GLY A 142 -27.85 -6.73 7.90
N ILE A 143 -26.61 -6.38 8.26
CA ILE A 143 -25.86 -7.00 9.36
C ILE A 143 -26.00 -6.12 10.60
N SER A 144 -26.62 -6.65 11.66
CA SER A 144 -26.93 -5.88 12.88
C SER A 144 -25.71 -5.62 13.76
N GLN A 145 -24.77 -6.57 13.84
CA GLN A 145 -23.51 -6.44 14.57
C GLN A 145 -22.41 -7.18 13.79
N VAL A 146 -21.18 -6.68 13.92
CA VAL A 146 -19.99 -7.31 13.34
C VAL A 146 -18.94 -7.48 14.40
N HIS A 147 -18.15 -8.54 14.28
CA HIS A 147 -16.87 -8.61 14.97
C HIS A 147 -15.78 -7.82 14.21
N LEU A 148 -14.71 -7.44 14.90
CA LEU A 148 -13.65 -6.61 14.31
C LEU A 148 -12.94 -7.34 13.15
N ASP A 149 -12.58 -8.59 13.33
CA ASP A 149 -11.94 -9.43 12.30
C ASP A 149 -12.85 -9.66 11.07
N GLU A 150 -14.16 -9.86 11.25
CA GLU A 150 -15.14 -9.89 10.16
C GLU A 150 -15.13 -8.57 9.37
N PHE A 151 -14.99 -7.45 10.08
CA PHE A 151 -14.93 -6.14 9.47
C PHE A 151 -13.56 -5.87 8.79
N VAL A 152 -12.46 -6.37 9.34
CA VAL A 152 -11.14 -6.36 8.68
C VAL A 152 -11.20 -7.12 7.37
N GLN A 153 -11.84 -8.30 7.34
CA GLN A 153 -12.04 -9.06 6.11
C GLN A 153 -12.82 -8.27 5.07
N PHE A 154 -13.85 -7.53 5.48
CA PHE A 154 -14.59 -6.63 4.60
C PHE A 154 -13.67 -5.56 3.98
N CYS A 155 -12.77 -4.97 4.77
CA CYS A 155 -11.79 -4.00 4.30
C CYS A 155 -10.76 -4.62 3.33
N VAL A 156 -10.32 -5.85 3.58
CA VAL A 156 -9.42 -6.56 2.66
C VAL A 156 -10.11 -6.86 1.33
N VAL A 157 -11.36 -7.29 1.37
CA VAL A 157 -12.06 -7.72 0.15
C VAL A 157 -12.58 -6.54 -0.68
N ASN A 158 -13.16 -5.52 -0.06
CA ASN A 158 -13.89 -4.49 -0.79
C ASN A 158 -12.98 -3.32 -1.23
N PRO A 159 -12.47 -2.46 -0.34
CA PRO A 159 -11.58 -1.40 -0.77
C PRO A 159 -10.24 -1.92 -1.30
N LEU A 160 -9.64 -2.96 -0.71
CA LEU A 160 -8.34 -3.46 -1.18
C LEU A 160 -8.43 -4.46 -2.35
N ALA A 161 -9.64 -4.87 -2.73
CA ALA A 161 -9.88 -5.80 -3.83
C ALA A 161 -9.05 -7.10 -3.73
N ALA A 162 -8.80 -7.57 -2.50
CA ALA A 162 -8.00 -8.75 -2.23
C ALA A 162 -8.87 -9.95 -1.82
N LYS A 163 -8.24 -11.11 -1.70
CA LYS A 163 -8.91 -12.30 -1.16
C LYS A 163 -9.02 -12.16 0.36
N PRO A 164 -10.07 -12.74 1.00
CA PRO A 164 -10.11 -12.85 2.45
C PRO A 164 -8.83 -13.51 2.98
N LEU A 165 -8.37 -13.03 4.13
CA LEU A 165 -7.29 -13.66 4.88
C LEU A 165 -7.79 -15.00 5.48
N PRO A 166 -6.91 -16.00 5.66
CA PRO A 166 -7.29 -17.18 6.43
C PRO A 166 -7.71 -16.79 7.85
N TRP A 167 -8.76 -17.44 8.37
CA TRP A 167 -9.33 -17.07 9.68
C TRP A 167 -8.35 -17.31 10.84
N ASP A 168 -7.47 -18.29 10.71
CA ASP A 168 -6.42 -18.65 11.67
C ASP A 168 -5.05 -18.04 11.31
N SER A 169 -5.01 -17.05 10.42
CA SER A 169 -3.76 -16.44 9.97
C SER A 169 -3.22 -15.41 10.96
N ARG A 170 -1.89 -15.32 11.02
CA ARG A 170 -1.20 -14.30 11.79
C ARG A 170 -1.53 -12.89 11.29
N GLU A 171 -1.75 -12.72 9.98
CA GLU A 171 -2.10 -11.43 9.37
C GLU A 171 -3.46 -10.92 9.83
N LEU A 172 -4.48 -11.79 9.88
CA LEU A 172 -5.81 -11.39 10.35
C LEU A 172 -5.76 -11.04 11.84
N ALA A 173 -5.08 -11.86 12.65
CA ALA A 173 -4.89 -11.56 14.07
C ALA A 173 -4.11 -10.26 14.30
N ALA A 174 -3.04 -10.03 13.53
CA ALA A 174 -2.22 -8.83 13.62
C ALA A 174 -3.01 -7.56 13.27
N LEU A 175 -3.77 -7.58 12.17
CA LEU A 175 -4.63 -6.47 11.76
C LEU A 175 -5.80 -6.24 12.73
N THR A 176 -6.24 -7.28 13.45
CA THR A 176 -7.31 -7.16 14.46
C THR A 176 -6.77 -6.62 15.78
N ALA A 177 -5.50 -6.90 16.10
CA ALA A 177 -4.84 -6.40 17.31
C ALA A 177 -4.43 -4.92 17.20
N TYR A 178 -4.08 -4.45 15.99
CA TYR A 178 -3.69 -3.07 15.70
C TYR A 178 -4.88 -2.13 15.49
#